data_AF-X1L6P7-F1
#
_entry.id   AF-X1L6P7-F1
#
_cell.length_a   1.000
_cell.length_b   1.000
_cell.length_c   1.000
_cell.angle_alpha   90.00
_cell.angle_beta   90.00
_cell.angle_gamma   90.00
#
_symmetry.space_group_name_H-M   'P 1'
#
loop_
_entity.id
_entity.type
_entity.pdbx_description
1 polymer ?
#
loop_
_entity_poly.entity_id
_entity_poly.type
_entity_poly.pdbx_seq_one_letter_code
_entity_poly.pdbx_strand_id
1 'polypeptide(L)'
;MLSRLGTQEWRRTKQRAKESVEIIAQELLALYAAREVVPGFVFSGDTVWQQELEASFPYVETPDQIEALKQVKEDMEKTKPMDRLVCGDVGYGKTEVAIRAAFKAVMDGKQVAVLVPTTVLAQQHFS
;
A
#
# COMPACT_ATOMS: atom_id res chain seq x y z
N MET A 1 -0.64 34.68 -12.60
CA MET A 1 0.23 35.16 -13.69
C MET A 1 0.67 33.96 -14.50
N LEU A 2 0.18 33.81 -15.73
CA LEU A 2 0.63 32.76 -16.65
C LEU A 2 2.02 33.16 -17.18
N SER A 3 3.05 32.43 -16.77
CA SER A 3 4.41 32.59 -17.28
C SER A 3 4.45 32.31 -18.79
N ARG A 4 4.90 33.29 -19.58
CA ARG A 4 5.06 33.15 -21.05
C ARG A 4 6.05 32.03 -21.36
N LEU A 5 5.59 31.03 -22.12
CA LEU A 5 6.42 29.96 -22.65
C LEU A 5 7.56 30.54 -23.49
N GLY A 6 8.80 30.42 -22.99
CA GLY A 6 10.01 30.89 -23.68
C GLY A 6 10.94 31.78 -22.85
N THR A 7 10.50 32.29 -21.71
CA THR A 7 11.35 33.13 -20.83
C THR A 7 12.32 32.30 -19.99
N GLN A 8 13.41 32.92 -19.54
CA GLN A 8 14.43 32.33 -18.67
C GLN A 8 13.85 31.75 -17.37
N GLU A 9 12.74 32.30 -16.89
CA GLU A 9 11.97 31.81 -15.74
C GLU A 9 11.37 30.43 -15.99
N TRP A 10 10.74 30.20 -17.15
CA TRP A 10 10.24 28.86 -17.52
C TRP A 10 11.36 27.82 -17.59
N ARG A 11 12.54 28.20 -18.12
CA ARG A 11 13.72 27.32 -18.14
C ARG A 11 14.20 26.98 -16.73
N ARG A 12 14.26 27.96 -15.82
CA ARG A 12 14.64 27.74 -14.41
C ARG A 12 13.64 26.85 -13.69
N THR A 13 12.34 27.06 -13.89
CA THR A 13 11.29 26.22 -13.30
C THR A 13 11.37 24.78 -13.81
N LYS A 14 11.57 24.59 -15.13
CA LYS A 14 11.78 23.26 -15.71
C LYS A 14 13.03 22.57 -15.16
N GLN A 15 14.12 23.30 -15.00
CA GLN A 15 15.37 22.77 -14.44
C GLN A 15 15.19 22.32 -12.99
N ARG A 16 14.57 23.15 -12.13
CA ARG A 16 14.27 22.78 -10.73
C ARG A 16 13.34 21.57 -10.64
N ALA A 17 12.33 21.49 -11.51
CA ALA A 17 11.45 20.34 -11.56
C ALA A 17 12.22 19.07 -11.96
N LYS A 18 13.13 19.15 -12.94
CA LYS A 18 14.00 18.04 -13.35
C LYS A 18 14.90 17.57 -12.21
N GLU A 19 15.55 18.50 -11.52
CA GLU A 19 16.40 18.19 -10.35
C GLU A 19 15.60 17.52 -9.23
N SER A 20 14.38 18.00 -8.96
CA SER A 20 13.50 17.39 -7.94
C SER A 20 13.08 15.97 -8.33
N VAL A 21 12.77 15.73 -9.60
CA VAL A 21 12.44 14.39 -10.12
C VAL A 21 13.65 13.46 -10.04
N GLU A 22 14.85 13.95 -10.36
CA GLU A 22 16.09 13.15 -10.26
C GLU A 22 16.37 12.72 -8.82
N ILE A 23 16.16 13.59 -7.83
CA ILE A 23 16.30 13.26 -6.40
C ILE A 23 15.32 12.16 -6.00
N ILE A 24 14.02 12.33 -6.31
CA ILE A 24 12.99 11.33 -5.96
C ILE A 24 13.28 9.98 -6.62
N ALA A 25 13.73 9.99 -7.88
CA ALA A 25 14.07 8.76 -8.60
C ALA A 25 15.26 8.03 -7.94
N GLN A 26 16.29 8.77 -7.50
CA GLN A 26 17.44 8.19 -6.79
C GLN A 26 17.02 7.61 -5.43
N GLU A 27 16.18 8.32 -4.67
CA GLU A 27 15.67 7.85 -3.38
C GLU A 27 14.83 6.58 -3.52
N LEU A 28 13.93 6.52 -4.50
CA LEU A 28 13.14 5.33 -4.78
C LEU A 28 14.02 4.15 -5.18
N LEU A 29 15.01 4.37 -6.06
CA LEU A 29 15.93 3.33 -6.49
C LEU A 29 16.72 2.77 -5.30
N ALA A 30 17.24 3.64 -4.42
CA ALA A 30 17.95 3.23 -3.22
C ALA A 30 17.05 2.41 -2.27
N LEU A 31 15.79 2.82 -2.09
CA LEU A 31 14.81 2.10 -1.28
C LEU A 31 14.53 0.70 -1.83
N TYR A 32 14.31 0.58 -3.15
CA TYR A 32 14.07 -0.72 -3.79
C TYR A 32 15.29 -1.64 -3.70
N ALA A 33 16.50 -1.10 -3.92
CA ALA A 33 17.73 -1.86 -3.77
C ALA A 33 17.92 -2.38 -2.34
N ALA A 34 17.66 -1.54 -1.33
CA ALA A 34 17.72 -1.97 0.07
C ALA A 34 16.72 -3.10 0.37
N ARG A 35 15.50 -3.04 -0.19
CA ARG A 35 14.46 -4.07 0.00
C ARG A 35 14.73 -5.38 -0.73
N GLU A 36 15.50 -5.39 -1.81
CA GLU A 36 15.93 -6.62 -2.48
C GLU A 36 16.88 -7.45 -1.59
N VAL A 37 17.66 -6.78 -0.74
CA VAL A 37 18.72 -7.42 0.05
C VAL A 37 18.25 -7.78 1.47
N VAL A 38 17.24 -7.09 2.00
CA VAL A 38 16.70 -7.35 3.34
C VAL A 38 15.68 -8.49 3.29
N PRO A 39 15.90 -9.61 4.01
CA PRO A 39 14.91 -10.67 4.10
C PRO A 39 13.68 -10.17 4.87
N GLY A 40 12.50 -10.38 4.29
CA GLY A 40 11.21 -10.17 4.92
C GLY A 40 10.77 -11.36 5.77
N PHE A 41 9.64 -11.18 6.46
CA PHE A 41 8.96 -12.29 7.13
C PHE A 41 7.98 -12.94 6.14
N VAL A 42 8.14 -14.24 5.92
CA VAL A 42 7.23 -15.05 5.11
C VAL A 42 6.03 -15.41 5.97
N PHE A 43 4.88 -14.82 5.68
CA PHE A 43 3.64 -15.22 6.34
C PHE A 43 3.19 -16.61 5.86
N SER A 44 2.50 -17.35 6.73
CA SER A 44 1.90 -18.65 6.43
C SER A 44 0.69 -18.48 5.51
N GLY A 45 0.32 -19.56 4.81
CA GLY A 45 -0.93 -19.64 4.06
C GLY A 45 -2.17 -19.40 4.94
N ASP A 46 -3.30 -19.10 4.30
CA ASP A 46 -4.55 -18.82 5.01
C ASP A 46 -5.04 -20.01 5.85
N THR A 47 -5.52 -19.70 7.05
CA THR A 47 -6.11 -20.68 7.96
C THR A 47 -7.63 -20.75 7.79
N VAL A 48 -8.27 -21.74 8.41
CA VAL A 48 -9.75 -21.83 8.46
C VAL A 48 -10.36 -20.54 9.04
N TRP A 49 -9.69 -19.93 10.02
CA TRP A 49 -10.16 -18.70 10.67
C TRP A 49 -10.11 -17.50 9.72
N GLN A 50 -9.14 -17.47 8.80
CA GLN A 50 -9.11 -16.46 7.73
C GLN A 50 -10.33 -16.61 6.83
N GLN A 51 -10.71 -17.84 6.45
CA GLN A 51 -11.88 -18.09 5.61
C GLN A 51 -13.18 -17.70 6.32
N GLU A 52 -13.29 -17.98 7.62
CA GLU A 52 -14.44 -17.59 8.44
C GLU A 52 -14.56 -16.06 8.55
N LEU A 53 -13.44 -15.36 8.78
CA LEU A 53 -13.43 -13.89 8.76
C LEU A 53 -13.87 -13.36 7.39
N GLU A 54 -13.32 -13.90 6.31
CA GLU A 54 -13.65 -13.46 4.94
C GLU A 54 -15.11 -13.71 4.60
N ALA A 55 -15.68 -14.84 5.04
CA ALA A 55 -17.09 -15.14 4.88
C ALA A 55 -18.02 -14.29 5.76
N SER A 56 -17.48 -13.62 6.79
CA SER A 56 -18.27 -12.74 7.67
C SER A 56 -18.59 -11.38 7.04
N PHE A 57 -17.90 -11.02 5.94
CA PHE A 57 -18.17 -9.77 5.24
C PHE A 57 -19.49 -9.86 4.47
N PRO A 58 -20.40 -8.88 4.64
CA PRO A 58 -21.77 -8.96 4.10
C PRO A 58 -21.87 -8.69 2.60
N TYR A 59 -20.78 -8.28 1.96
CA TYR A 59 -20.75 -7.88 0.56
C TYR A 59 -19.94 -8.88 -0.27
N VAL A 60 -20.41 -9.13 -1.49
CA VAL A 60 -19.67 -9.92 -2.47
C VAL A 60 -18.60 -9.05 -3.10
N GLU A 61 -17.37 -9.56 -3.14
CA GLU A 61 -16.23 -8.85 -3.68
C GLU A 61 -16.31 -8.72 -5.20
N THR A 62 -15.87 -7.57 -5.72
CA THR A 62 -15.71 -7.38 -7.15
C THR A 62 -14.47 -8.14 -7.67
N PRO A 63 -14.38 -8.43 -8.99
CA PRO A 63 -13.19 -9.06 -9.56
C PRO A 63 -11.87 -8.34 -9.22
N ASP A 64 -11.88 -7.00 -9.22
CA ASP A 64 -10.71 -6.18 -8.88
C ASP A 64 -10.34 -6.31 -7.39
N GLN A 65 -11.33 -6.42 -6.50
CA GLN A 65 -11.08 -6.67 -5.08
C GLN A 65 -10.50 -8.06 -4.85
N ILE A 66 -11.04 -9.09 -5.50
CA ILE A 66 -10.51 -10.47 -5.42
C ILE A 66 -9.05 -10.51 -5.86
N GLU A 67 -8.73 -9.86 -6.98
CA GLU A 67 -7.36 -9.80 -7.48
C GLU A 67 -6.44 -9.02 -6.53
N ALA A 68 -6.87 -7.86 -6.02
CA ALA A 68 -6.09 -7.10 -5.05
C ALA A 68 -5.81 -7.90 -3.77
N LEU A 69 -6.82 -8.63 -3.26
CA LEU A 69 -6.68 -9.48 -2.07
C LEU A 69 -5.68 -10.61 -2.30
N LYS A 70 -5.80 -11.31 -3.44
CA LYS A 70 -4.89 -12.38 -3.82
C LYS A 70 -3.45 -11.87 -3.89
N GLN A 71 -3.23 -10.74 -4.59
CA GLN A 71 -1.91 -10.16 -4.74
C GLN A 71 -1.29 -9.69 -3.41
N VAL A 72 -2.10 -9.14 -2.50
CA VAL A 72 -1.64 -8.78 -1.15
C VAL A 72 -1.18 -10.02 -0.39
N LYS A 73 -1.98 -11.09 -0.38
CA LYS A 73 -1.63 -12.34 0.32
C LYS A 73 -0.39 -12.99 -0.27
N GLU A 74 -0.29 -13.07 -1.60
CA GLU A 74 0.90 -13.59 -2.28
C GLU A 74 2.16 -12.79 -1.95
N ASP A 75 2.06 -11.46 -1.84
CA ASP A 75 3.20 -10.64 -1.44
C ASP A 75 3.60 -10.84 0.03
N MET A 76 2.63 -11.08 0.92
CA MET A 76 2.89 -11.43 2.32
C MET A 76 3.58 -12.79 2.47
N GLU A 77 3.35 -13.73 1.55
CA GLU A 77 3.95 -15.07 1.58
C GLU A 77 5.33 -15.13 0.89
N LYS A 78 5.87 -13.99 0.42
CA LYS A 78 7.20 -13.91 -0.19
C LYS A 78 8.29 -13.65 0.84
N THR A 79 9.50 -14.09 0.51
CA THR A 79 10.72 -13.80 1.29
C THR A 79 11.13 -12.33 1.23
N LYS A 80 10.62 -11.58 0.26
CA LYS A 80 10.87 -10.14 0.10
C LYS A 80 9.81 -9.34 0.86
N PRO A 81 10.17 -8.29 1.62
CA PRO A 81 9.19 -7.41 2.26
C PRO A 81 8.18 -6.83 1.26
N MET A 82 6.88 -6.98 1.55
CA MET A 82 5.81 -6.40 0.75
C MET A 82 5.85 -4.86 0.80
N ASP A 83 5.70 -4.22 -0.36
CA ASP A 83 5.44 -2.79 -0.50
C ASP A 83 4.42 -2.57 -1.62
N ARG A 84 3.14 -2.54 -1.25
CA ARG A 84 2.03 -2.53 -2.20
C ARG A 84 1.14 -1.33 -1.97
N LEU A 85 0.81 -0.64 -3.06
CA LEU A 85 -0.20 0.42 -3.08
C LEU A 85 -1.50 -0.12 -3.68
N VAL A 86 -2.57 -0.07 -2.88
CA VAL A 86 -3.93 -0.40 -3.35
C VAL A 86 -4.68 0.90 -3.62
N CYS A 87 -4.95 1.17 -4.90
CA CYS A 87 -5.70 2.33 -5.35
C CYS A 87 -7.16 1.97 -5.61
N GLY A 88 -8.09 2.86 -5.25
CA GLY A 88 -9.52 2.71 -5.53
C GLY A 88 -10.30 3.88 -4.97
N ASP A 89 -11.52 4.10 -5.46
CA ASP A 89 -12.36 5.20 -5.02
C ASP A 89 -12.91 5.00 -3.59
N VAL A 90 -13.47 6.08 -3.01
CA VAL A 90 -14.14 6.00 -1.70
C VAL A 90 -15.26 4.97 -1.78
N GLY A 91 -15.30 4.04 -0.81
CA GLY A 91 -16.31 2.97 -0.76
C GLY A 91 -15.93 1.67 -1.49
N TYR A 92 -14.79 1.59 -2.20
CA TYR A 92 -14.38 0.38 -2.95
C TYR A 92 -13.71 -0.71 -2.09
N GLY A 93 -13.97 -0.76 -0.79
CA GLY A 93 -13.50 -1.86 0.07
C GLY A 93 -11.98 -1.90 0.35
N LYS A 94 -11.24 -0.80 0.16
CA LYS A 94 -9.80 -0.74 0.53
C LYS A 94 -9.55 -1.10 2.00
N THR A 95 -10.47 -0.72 2.88
CA THR A 95 -10.41 -1.04 4.31
C THR A 95 -10.51 -2.54 4.55
N GLU A 96 -11.34 -3.25 3.79
CA GLU A 96 -11.50 -4.70 3.89
C GLU A 96 -10.23 -5.44 3.46
N VAL A 97 -9.57 -4.98 2.38
CA VAL A 97 -8.25 -5.49 1.98
C VAL A 97 -7.23 -5.35 3.12
N ALA A 98 -7.20 -4.18 3.77
CA ALA A 98 -6.30 -3.94 4.89
C ALA A 98 -6.63 -4.82 6.12
N ILE A 99 -7.92 -5.01 6.44
CA ILE A 99 -8.35 -5.84 7.59
C ILE A 99 -7.98 -7.31 7.35
N ARG A 100 -8.20 -7.85 6.14
CA ARG A 100 -7.85 -9.24 5.81
C ARG A 100 -6.34 -9.48 5.89
N ALA A 101 -5.54 -8.54 5.41
CA ALA A 101 -4.08 -8.59 5.56
C ALA A 101 -3.64 -8.50 7.03
N ALA A 102 -4.27 -7.61 7.81
CA ALA A 102 -4.00 -7.48 9.24
C ALA A 102 -4.30 -8.77 10.00
N PHE A 103 -5.44 -9.41 9.71
CA PHE A 103 -5.81 -10.65 10.37
C PHE A 103 -4.83 -11.78 10.05
N LYS A 104 -4.43 -11.94 8.78
CA LYS A 104 -3.38 -12.90 8.38
C LYS A 104 -2.10 -12.71 9.18
N ALA A 105 -1.68 -11.46 9.38
CA ALA A 105 -0.49 -11.15 10.17
C ALA A 105 -0.65 -11.53 11.66
N VAL A 106 -1.82 -11.27 12.24
CA VAL A 106 -2.13 -11.63 13.64
C VAL A 106 -2.19 -13.15 13.83
N MET A 107 -2.68 -13.90 12.84
CA MET A 107 -2.70 -15.38 12.89
C MET A 107 -1.29 -16.00 12.97
N ASP A 108 -0.29 -15.33 12.42
CA ASP A 108 1.13 -15.69 12.55
C ASP A 108 1.81 -15.09 13.80
N GLY A 109 1.01 -14.55 14.73
CA GLY A 109 1.51 -13.96 15.98
C GLY A 109 2.26 -12.65 15.79
N LYS A 110 2.06 -11.95 14.66
CA LYS A 110 2.65 -10.63 14.42
C LYS A 110 1.70 -9.52 14.86
N GLN A 111 2.28 -8.40 15.28
CA GLN A 111 1.53 -7.18 15.57
C GLN A 111 1.30 -6.39 14.27
N VAL A 112 0.18 -5.67 14.21
CA VAL A 112 -0.19 -4.83 13.07
C VAL A 112 -0.30 -3.38 13.52
N ALA A 113 0.23 -2.46 12.72
CA ALA A 113 0.06 -1.03 12.91
C ALA A 113 -0.71 -0.44 11.71
N VAL A 114 -1.76 0.34 12.01
CA VAL A 114 -2.53 1.08 11.00
C VAL A 114 -2.30 2.56 11.24
N LEU A 115 -1.61 3.23 10.30
CA LEU A 115 -1.34 4.66 10.38
C LEU A 115 -2.31 5.43 9.48
N VAL A 116 -2.91 6.48 10.02
CA VAL A 116 -3.88 7.34 9.34
C VAL A 116 -3.59 8.82 9.63
N PRO A 117 -3.92 9.74 8.71
CA PRO A 117 -3.50 11.14 8.82
C PRO A 117 -4.31 11.97 9.83
N THR A 118 -5.48 11.49 10.27
CA THR A 118 -6.34 12.25 11.19
C THR A 118 -6.96 11.34 12.26
N THR A 119 -7.28 11.94 13.41
CA THR A 119 -7.95 11.26 14.52
C THR A 119 -9.36 10.78 14.16
N VAL A 120 -10.06 11.48 13.25
CA VAL A 120 -11.37 11.06 12.73
C VAL A 120 -11.25 9.73 11.99
N LEU A 121 -10.25 9.60 11.10
CA LEU A 121 -10.00 8.33 10.41
C LEU A 121 -9.57 7.24 11.40
N ALA A 122 -8.77 7.58 12.42
CA ALA A 122 -8.38 6.60 13.45
C ALA A 122 -9.61 6.03 14.17
N GLN A 123 -10.54 6.91 14.56
CA GLN A 123 -11.80 6.49 15.19
C GLN A 123 -12.65 5.63 14.24
N GLN A 124 -12.71 5.98 12.95
CA GLN A 124 -13.44 5.20 11.94
C GLN A 124 -12.86 3.80 11.72
N HIS A 125 -11.55 3.63 11.82
CA HIS A 125 -10.91 2.31 11.72
C HIS A 125 -10.97 1.52 13.04
N PHE A 126 -11.12 2.20 14.18
CA PHE A 126 -11.18 1.57 15.50
C PHE A 126 -12.58 1.06 15.88
N SER A 127 -13.62 1.71 15.37
CA SER A 127 -15.03 1.42 15.72
C SER A 127 -15.62 0.36 14.79
#